data_AF-A0A4T0B5M5-F1
#
_entry.id   AF-A0A4T0B5M5-F1
#
_cell.length_a   1.000
_cell.length_b   1.000
_cell.length_c   1.000
_cell.angle_alpha   90.00
_cell.angle_beta   90.00
_cell.angle_gamma   90.00
#
_symmetry.space_group_name_H-M   'P 1'
#
loop_
_entity.id
_entity.type
_entity.pdbx_description
1 polymer ?
#
loop_
_entity_poly.entity_id
_entity_poly.type
_entity_poly.pdbx_seq_one_letter_code
_entity_poly.pdbx_strand_id
1 'polypeptide(L)'
;MASKFEASNQQNLEQVKALEEESKQLQEQIDELGKTAPRLAKLDEQNKILEEDRVKFENYNNSIDKKVEKYEDRLRMLESEMQRLDQELADAEQERNSLQEMVDRQGITVSDIDRMTAERKRLQTGVESTNLRLEETRDAVAKKEAEAAQRLEELESVVSKYNRMAYEIGVIPPDAPNAHGQEYELILSTSEGPAFGSSQMGEQPQDADRLLAETGTGYQPHHLLNLDVRGSLKSNMINLRKEISERRNNALEADMNNHDLLDKIKEAIEDKRAEAETLEHRIRAAEDEFEKTKEITNSQKMASDAQIEKMEKELARMRAGLTESVQLMEQREMNTNLEYEQLTVASSALREELHTELERMLNDIIKFKVHIQGSLEGYEEFVAQEVERECEEQEREEMGADDEKYGEDVEAKVEEMDLDE
;
A
#
# COMPACT_ATOMS: atom_id res chain seq x y z
N MET A 1 -111.54 96.11 -148.55
CA MET A 1 -110.12 95.66 -148.49
C MET A 1 -109.16 96.82 -148.22
N ALA A 2 -109.36 98.04 -148.72
CA ALA A 2 -108.49 99.19 -148.41
C ALA A 2 -108.52 99.63 -146.92
N SER A 3 -109.67 99.59 -146.25
CA SER A 3 -109.74 99.97 -144.82
C SER A 3 -109.05 98.97 -143.86
N LYS A 4 -108.60 97.81 -144.34
CA LYS A 4 -107.92 96.81 -143.49
C LYS A 4 -106.43 97.11 -143.29
N PHE A 5 -105.79 97.87 -144.19
CA PHE A 5 -104.33 98.12 -144.16
C PHE A 5 -103.96 99.41 -143.42
N GLU A 6 -104.74 100.47 -143.64
CA GLU A 6 -104.52 101.80 -143.08
C GLU A 6 -104.57 101.82 -141.55
N ALA A 7 -105.45 101.04 -140.93
CA ALA A 7 -105.54 101.03 -139.48
C ALA A 7 -104.78 99.85 -138.82
N SER A 8 -104.25 98.89 -139.58
CA SER A 8 -103.17 98.04 -139.03
C SER A 8 -101.93 98.89 -138.69
N ASN A 9 -101.71 99.99 -139.42
CA ASN A 9 -100.71 101.00 -139.09
C ASN A 9 -101.11 101.82 -137.85
N GLN A 10 -102.41 102.12 -137.68
CA GLN A 10 -102.96 102.70 -136.45
C GLN A 10 -102.77 101.74 -135.26
N GLN A 11 -102.94 100.44 -135.46
CA GLN A 11 -102.73 99.40 -134.47
C GLN A 11 -101.25 99.27 -134.08
N ASN A 12 -100.32 99.41 -135.02
CA ASN A 12 -98.87 99.45 -134.73
C ASN A 12 -98.46 100.74 -134.00
N LEU A 13 -99.05 101.89 -134.33
CA LEU A 13 -98.82 103.15 -133.61
C LEU A 13 -99.39 103.11 -132.19
N GLU A 14 -100.54 102.45 -132.01
CA GLU A 14 -101.10 102.12 -130.70
C GLU A 14 -100.17 101.15 -129.94
N GLN A 15 -99.56 100.17 -130.60
CA GLN A 15 -98.59 99.27 -129.97
C GLN A 15 -97.29 99.97 -129.56
N VAL A 16 -96.74 100.89 -130.36
CA VAL A 16 -95.53 101.64 -129.98
C VAL A 16 -95.82 102.57 -128.81
N LYS A 17 -96.98 103.24 -128.79
CA LYS A 17 -97.40 104.03 -127.63
C LYS A 17 -97.62 103.15 -126.39
N ALA A 18 -98.22 101.97 -126.56
CA ALA A 18 -98.38 101.01 -125.47
C ALA A 18 -97.01 100.55 -124.94
N LEU A 19 -96.02 100.32 -125.80
CA LEU A 19 -94.66 99.94 -125.41
C LEU A 19 -93.87 101.10 -124.77
N GLU A 20 -94.05 102.34 -125.21
CA GLU A 20 -93.45 103.51 -124.54
C GLU A 20 -94.08 103.77 -123.18
N GLU A 21 -95.41 103.61 -123.07
CA GLU A 21 -96.12 103.64 -121.80
C GLU A 21 -95.66 102.48 -120.89
N GLU A 22 -95.47 101.28 -121.44
CA GLU A 22 -94.95 100.12 -120.70
C GLU A 22 -93.50 100.35 -120.25
N SER A 23 -92.65 100.90 -121.11
CA SER A 23 -91.25 101.19 -120.76
C SER A 23 -91.15 102.31 -119.71
N LYS A 24 -92.05 103.30 -119.77
CA LYS A 24 -92.15 104.34 -118.73
C LYS A 24 -92.70 103.77 -117.42
N GLN A 25 -93.71 102.90 -117.47
CA GLN A 25 -94.22 102.18 -116.31
C GLN A 25 -93.14 101.30 -115.67
N LEU A 26 -92.33 100.60 -116.48
CA LEU A 26 -91.23 99.79 -115.99
C LEU A 26 -90.13 100.65 -115.35
N GLN A 27 -89.82 101.82 -115.92
CA GLN A 27 -88.85 102.73 -115.31
C GLN A 27 -89.37 103.32 -114.00
N GLU A 28 -90.66 103.69 -113.94
CA GLU A 28 -91.32 104.12 -112.70
C GLU A 28 -91.33 102.99 -111.65
N GLN A 29 -91.56 101.74 -112.05
CA GLN A 29 -91.45 100.57 -111.18
C GLN A 29 -90.02 100.35 -110.67
N ILE A 30 -88.99 100.55 -111.51
CA ILE A 30 -87.59 100.44 -111.09
C ILE A 30 -87.25 101.55 -110.09
N ASP A 31 -87.71 102.78 -110.32
CA ASP A 31 -87.48 103.90 -109.39
C ASP A 31 -88.26 103.72 -108.08
N GLU A 32 -89.47 103.16 -108.13
CA GLU A 32 -90.21 102.76 -106.93
C GLU A 32 -89.51 101.64 -106.17
N LEU A 33 -89.01 100.62 -106.87
CA LEU A 33 -88.21 99.55 -106.25
C LEU A 33 -86.91 100.10 -105.65
N GLY A 34 -86.25 101.04 -106.33
CA GLY A 34 -85.07 101.76 -105.83
C GLY A 34 -85.36 102.57 -104.56
N LYS A 35 -86.56 103.15 -104.44
CA LYS A 35 -87.03 103.80 -103.20
C LYS A 35 -87.36 102.78 -102.09
N THR A 36 -87.76 101.56 -102.42
CA THR A 36 -88.02 100.49 -101.43
C THR A 36 -86.76 99.75 -100.98
N ALA A 37 -85.68 99.73 -101.76
CA ALA A 37 -84.40 99.12 -101.40
C ALA A 37 -83.83 99.59 -100.03
N PRO A 38 -83.80 100.90 -99.69
CA PRO A 38 -83.37 101.33 -98.36
C PRO A 38 -84.37 100.98 -97.25
N ARG A 39 -85.65 100.73 -97.57
CA ARG A 39 -86.64 100.23 -96.60
C ARG A 39 -86.44 98.74 -96.33
N LEU A 40 -86.11 97.97 -97.36
CA LEU A 40 -85.77 96.54 -97.24
C LEU A 40 -84.51 96.35 -96.39
N ALA A 41 -83.46 97.13 -96.65
CA ALA A 41 -82.22 97.08 -95.86
C ALA A 41 -82.44 97.38 -94.36
N LYS A 42 -83.31 98.36 -94.04
CA LYS A 42 -83.70 98.63 -92.63
C LYS A 42 -84.48 97.47 -92.01
N LEU A 43 -85.31 96.79 -92.80
CA LEU A 43 -86.09 95.65 -92.32
C LEU A 43 -85.19 94.43 -92.08
N ASP A 44 -84.19 94.22 -92.93
CA ASP A 44 -83.17 93.18 -92.74
C ASP A 44 -82.31 93.46 -91.50
N GLU A 45 -81.93 94.72 -91.27
CA GLU A 45 -81.23 95.12 -90.05
C GLU A 45 -82.10 94.91 -88.80
N GLN A 46 -83.40 95.23 -88.86
CA GLN A 46 -84.35 94.96 -87.78
C GLN A 46 -84.54 93.46 -87.54
N ASN A 47 -84.70 92.64 -88.59
CA ASN A 47 -84.79 91.18 -88.45
C ASN A 47 -83.53 90.60 -87.83
N LYS A 48 -82.34 91.10 -88.22
CA LYS A 48 -81.09 90.68 -87.61
C LYS A 48 -81.02 91.02 -86.11
N ILE A 49 -81.42 92.23 -85.73
CA ILE A 49 -81.48 92.62 -84.31
C ILE A 49 -82.48 91.74 -83.55
N LEU A 50 -83.65 91.46 -84.12
CA LEU A 50 -84.66 90.61 -83.50
C LEU A 50 -84.22 89.13 -83.40
N GLU A 51 -83.49 88.62 -84.38
CA GLU A 51 -82.87 87.28 -84.31
C GLU A 51 -81.79 87.23 -83.24
N GLU A 52 -80.92 88.24 -83.16
CA GLU A 52 -79.92 88.36 -82.09
C GLU A 52 -80.58 88.43 -80.71
N ASP A 53 -81.66 89.21 -80.56
CA ASP A 53 -82.40 89.31 -79.31
C ASP A 53 -83.16 88.02 -78.97
N ARG A 54 -83.74 87.34 -79.96
CA ARG A 54 -84.35 86.03 -79.77
C ARG A 54 -83.32 85.02 -79.24
N VAL A 55 -82.12 84.98 -79.82
CA VAL A 55 -81.03 84.10 -79.35
C VAL A 55 -80.60 84.49 -77.93
N LYS A 56 -80.54 85.79 -77.58
CA LYS A 56 -80.26 86.23 -76.21
C LYS A 56 -81.34 85.77 -75.23
N PHE A 57 -82.62 85.86 -75.60
CA PHE A 57 -83.72 85.41 -74.76
C PHE A 57 -83.78 83.89 -74.63
N GLU A 58 -83.53 83.13 -75.70
CA GLU A 58 -83.41 81.67 -75.64
C GLU A 58 -82.24 81.26 -74.72
N ASN A 59 -81.09 81.91 -74.83
CA ASN A 59 -79.95 81.67 -73.94
C ASN A 59 -80.24 82.05 -72.49
N TYR A 60 -80.97 83.16 -72.28
CA TYR A 60 -81.40 83.59 -70.95
C TYR A 60 -82.39 82.59 -70.34
N ASN A 61 -83.41 82.16 -71.08
CA ASN A 61 -84.37 81.15 -70.64
C ASN A 61 -83.67 79.84 -70.32
N ASN A 62 -82.79 79.35 -71.20
CA ASN A 62 -82.00 78.14 -70.94
C ASN A 62 -81.12 78.27 -69.68
N SER A 63 -80.61 79.47 -69.39
CA SER A 63 -79.83 79.75 -68.17
C SER A 63 -80.73 79.77 -66.92
N ILE A 64 -81.94 80.30 -67.03
CA ILE A 64 -82.93 80.31 -65.95
C ILE A 64 -83.45 78.91 -65.69
N ASP A 65 -83.82 78.14 -66.72
CA ASP A 65 -84.29 76.75 -66.57
C ASP A 65 -83.24 75.88 -65.89
N LYS A 66 -81.96 76.01 -66.28
CA LYS A 66 -80.84 75.34 -65.59
C LYS A 66 -80.68 75.79 -64.14
N LYS A 67 -81.01 77.04 -63.80
CA LYS A 67 -80.98 77.50 -62.40
C LYS A 67 -82.16 76.93 -61.62
N VAL A 68 -83.35 76.93 -62.21
CA VAL A 68 -84.56 76.34 -61.62
C VAL A 68 -84.31 74.87 -61.32
N GLU A 69 -83.84 74.09 -62.29
CA GLU A 69 -83.50 72.67 -62.11
C GLU A 69 -82.49 72.46 -60.98
N LYS A 70 -81.41 73.26 -60.92
CA LYS A 70 -80.43 73.20 -59.82
C LYS A 70 -81.03 73.52 -58.46
N TYR A 71 -81.93 74.49 -58.37
CA TYR A 71 -82.58 74.84 -57.11
C TYR A 71 -83.63 73.81 -56.70
N GLU A 72 -84.34 73.21 -57.65
CA GLU A 72 -85.27 72.09 -57.40
C GLU A 72 -84.53 70.85 -56.91
N ASP A 73 -83.41 70.47 -57.53
CA ASP A 73 -82.57 69.36 -57.07
C ASP A 73 -82.00 69.63 -55.68
N ARG A 74 -81.57 70.87 -55.43
CA ARG A 74 -81.09 71.27 -54.10
C ARG A 74 -82.20 71.25 -53.06
N LEU A 75 -83.40 71.69 -53.40
CA LEU A 75 -84.57 71.62 -52.52
C LEU A 75 -84.88 70.15 -52.18
N ARG A 76 -84.92 69.25 -53.17
CA ARG A 76 -85.14 67.81 -52.93
C ARG A 76 -84.07 67.20 -52.03
N MET A 77 -82.80 67.53 -52.26
CA MET A 77 -81.70 67.08 -51.40
C MET A 77 -81.89 67.57 -49.97
N LEU A 78 -82.16 68.87 -49.77
CA LEU A 78 -82.40 69.42 -48.42
C LEU A 78 -83.64 68.81 -47.76
N GLU A 79 -84.73 68.59 -48.50
CA GLU A 79 -85.93 67.94 -47.97
C GLU A 79 -85.64 66.51 -47.51
N SER A 80 -84.85 65.76 -48.27
CA SER A 80 -84.43 64.40 -47.88
C SER A 80 -83.52 64.41 -46.65
N GLU A 81 -82.62 65.39 -46.54
CA GLU A 81 -81.75 65.55 -45.37
C GLU A 81 -82.55 65.96 -44.13
N MET A 82 -83.54 66.85 -44.29
CA MET A 82 -84.45 67.23 -43.21
C MET A 82 -85.23 66.02 -42.70
N GLN A 83 -85.80 65.21 -43.61
CA GLN A 83 -86.51 63.99 -43.22
C GLN A 83 -85.61 62.99 -42.48
N ARG A 84 -84.34 62.84 -42.92
CA ARG A 84 -83.37 61.98 -42.23
C ARG A 84 -83.07 62.49 -40.82
N LEU A 85 -82.82 63.79 -40.67
CA LEU A 85 -82.53 64.39 -39.37
C LEU A 85 -83.72 64.35 -38.43
N ASP A 86 -84.94 64.55 -38.93
CA ASP A 86 -86.17 64.43 -38.13
C ASP A 86 -86.35 62.99 -37.62
N GLN A 87 -86.02 61.98 -38.45
CA GLN A 87 -86.05 60.58 -38.01
C GLN A 87 -84.98 60.29 -36.93
N GLU A 88 -83.74 60.76 -37.13
CA GLU A 88 -82.67 60.58 -36.14
C GLU A 88 -82.99 61.26 -34.81
N LEU A 89 -83.62 62.43 -34.86
CA LEU A 89 -84.08 63.14 -33.67
C LEU A 89 -85.21 62.37 -32.97
N ALA A 90 -86.18 61.85 -33.72
CA ALA A 90 -87.26 61.04 -33.16
C ALA A 90 -86.73 59.76 -32.49
N ASP A 91 -85.78 59.07 -33.12
CA ASP A 91 -85.15 57.86 -32.58
C ASP A 91 -84.36 58.18 -31.30
N ALA A 92 -83.59 59.27 -31.28
CA ALA A 92 -82.85 59.72 -30.10
C ALA A 92 -83.77 60.18 -28.95
N GLU A 93 -84.89 60.86 -29.27
CA GLU A 93 -85.89 61.23 -28.27
C GLU A 93 -86.59 59.99 -27.68
N GLN A 94 -86.90 59.00 -28.52
CA GLN A 94 -87.45 57.73 -28.06
C GLN A 94 -86.45 56.98 -27.15
N GLU A 95 -85.17 56.91 -27.54
CA GLU A 95 -84.13 56.29 -26.73
C GLU A 95 -83.97 57.01 -25.40
N ARG A 96 -83.88 58.35 -25.42
CA ARG A 96 -83.82 59.18 -24.20
C ARG A 96 -85.02 58.94 -23.30
N ASN A 97 -86.24 58.92 -23.86
CA ASN A 97 -87.45 58.68 -23.07
C ASN A 97 -87.47 57.25 -22.50
N SER A 98 -87.02 56.26 -23.27
CA SER A 98 -86.92 54.88 -22.78
C SER A 98 -85.90 54.74 -21.64
N LEU A 99 -84.75 55.41 -21.74
CA LEU A 99 -83.73 55.46 -20.68
C LEU A 99 -84.27 56.18 -19.46
N GLN A 100 -84.96 57.32 -19.64
CA GLN A 100 -85.58 58.06 -18.56
C GLN A 100 -86.66 57.23 -17.86
N GLU A 101 -87.53 56.55 -18.61
CA GLU A 101 -88.52 55.62 -18.05
C GLU A 101 -87.86 54.47 -17.28
N MET A 102 -86.75 53.91 -17.78
CA MET A 102 -86.02 52.87 -17.06
C MET A 102 -85.42 53.40 -15.76
N VAL A 103 -84.87 54.62 -15.76
CA VAL A 103 -84.33 55.28 -14.56
C VAL A 103 -85.46 55.58 -13.56
N ASP A 104 -86.59 56.12 -14.03
CA ASP A 104 -87.76 56.45 -13.20
C ASP A 104 -88.41 55.18 -12.63
N ARG A 105 -88.49 54.09 -13.41
CA ARG A 105 -88.94 52.76 -12.94
C ARG A 105 -88.01 52.19 -11.88
N GLN A 106 -86.71 52.44 -12.00
CA GLN A 106 -85.74 52.06 -10.97
C GLN A 106 -85.83 52.97 -9.73
N GLY A 107 -86.47 54.13 -9.84
CA GLY A 107 -86.73 55.04 -8.71
C GLY A 107 -85.45 55.63 -8.10
N ILE A 108 -84.35 55.65 -8.85
CA ILE A 108 -83.04 56.09 -8.36
C ILE A 108 -82.95 57.60 -8.56
N THR A 109 -82.82 58.34 -7.47
CA THR A 109 -82.62 59.79 -7.54
C THR A 109 -81.17 60.13 -7.87
N VAL A 110 -80.90 61.34 -8.38
CA VAL A 110 -79.51 61.81 -8.62
C VAL A 110 -78.66 61.73 -7.35
N SER A 111 -79.26 61.96 -6.18
CA SER A 111 -78.60 61.77 -4.88
C SER A 111 -78.23 60.32 -4.59
N ASP A 112 -79.02 59.35 -5.07
CA ASP A 112 -78.70 57.92 -4.93
C ASP A 112 -77.56 57.52 -5.88
N ILE A 113 -77.46 58.14 -7.07
CA ILE A 113 -76.32 57.95 -7.98
C ILE A 113 -75.02 58.46 -7.34
N ASP A 114 -75.06 59.63 -6.71
CA ASP A 114 -73.92 60.17 -5.97
C ASP A 114 -73.55 59.27 -4.78
N ARG A 115 -74.54 58.75 -4.05
CA ARG A 115 -74.32 57.79 -2.96
C ARG A 115 -73.70 56.49 -3.48
N MET A 116 -74.22 55.93 -4.57
CA MET A 116 -73.68 54.72 -5.21
C MET A 116 -72.27 54.95 -5.74
N THR A 117 -71.96 56.13 -6.28
CA THR A 117 -70.62 56.47 -6.75
C THR A 117 -69.63 56.59 -5.59
N ALA A 118 -70.05 57.21 -4.48
CA ALA A 118 -69.26 57.28 -3.25
C ALA A 118 -69.05 55.88 -2.62
N GLU A 119 -70.07 55.04 -2.58
CA GLU A 119 -69.99 53.65 -2.14
C GLU A 119 -69.08 52.82 -3.05
N ARG A 120 -69.20 52.96 -4.37
CA ARG A 120 -68.32 52.31 -5.35
C ARG A 120 -66.86 52.72 -5.14
N LYS A 121 -66.58 54.02 -4.96
CA LYS A 121 -65.23 54.51 -4.68
C LYS A 121 -64.69 53.96 -3.36
N ARG A 122 -65.52 53.91 -2.31
CA ARG A 122 -65.17 53.32 -1.01
C ARG A 122 -64.90 51.81 -1.11
N LEU A 123 -65.71 51.08 -1.88
CA LEU A 123 -65.51 49.66 -2.11
C LEU A 123 -64.24 49.43 -2.93
N GLN A 124 -63.98 50.24 -3.95
CA GLN A 124 -62.77 50.16 -4.76
C GLN A 124 -61.51 50.38 -3.90
N THR A 125 -61.47 51.43 -3.08
CA THR A 125 -60.33 51.65 -2.17
C THR A 125 -60.22 50.56 -1.11
N GLY A 126 -61.35 49.98 -0.67
CA GLY A 126 -61.37 48.81 0.19
C GLY A 126 -60.73 47.59 -0.47
N VAL A 127 -61.10 47.29 -1.73
CA VAL A 127 -60.54 46.19 -2.51
C VAL A 127 -59.04 46.38 -2.74
N GLU A 128 -58.62 47.58 -3.13
CA GLU A 128 -57.20 47.94 -3.32
C GLU A 128 -56.41 47.73 -2.01
N SER A 129 -56.95 48.16 -0.87
CA SER A 129 -56.32 47.94 0.44
C SER A 129 -56.28 46.46 0.84
N THR A 130 -57.33 45.68 0.58
CA THR A 130 -57.32 44.24 0.86
C THR A 130 -56.37 43.48 -0.05
N ASN A 131 -56.23 43.89 -1.31
CA ASN A 131 -55.28 43.30 -2.25
C ASN A 131 -53.83 43.58 -1.83
N LEU A 132 -53.53 44.81 -1.39
CA LEU A 132 -52.21 45.14 -0.85
C LEU A 132 -51.89 44.28 0.38
N ARG A 133 -52.83 44.13 1.31
CA ARG A 133 -52.66 43.24 2.47
C ARG A 133 -52.49 41.77 2.07
N LEU A 134 -53.19 41.33 1.03
CA LEU A 134 -53.05 39.97 0.50
C LEU A 134 -51.66 39.76 -0.11
N GLU A 135 -51.13 40.74 -0.84
CA GLU A 135 -49.78 40.69 -1.39
C GLU A 135 -48.71 40.69 -0.28
N GLU A 136 -48.82 41.60 0.69
CA GLU A 136 -47.93 41.64 1.87
C GLU A 136 -47.92 40.32 2.65
N THR A 137 -49.09 39.69 2.83
CA THR A 137 -49.18 38.39 3.52
C THR A 137 -48.64 37.25 2.67
N ARG A 138 -48.84 37.27 1.34
CA ARG A 138 -48.22 36.30 0.43
C ARG A 138 -46.70 36.40 0.45
N ASP A 139 -46.15 37.60 0.40
CA ASP A 139 -44.70 37.82 0.48
C ASP A 139 -44.14 37.37 1.83
N ALA A 140 -44.85 37.64 2.92
CA ALA A 140 -44.46 37.17 4.25
C ALA A 140 -44.48 35.64 4.36
N VAL A 141 -45.48 34.97 3.76
CA VAL A 141 -45.57 33.51 3.69
C VAL A 141 -44.43 32.94 2.84
N ALA A 142 -44.21 33.45 1.63
CA ALA A 142 -43.14 32.99 0.74
C ALA A 142 -41.75 33.13 1.39
N LYS A 143 -41.52 34.24 2.11
CA LYS A 143 -40.28 34.41 2.89
C LYS A 143 -40.16 33.37 4.01
N LYS A 144 -41.25 33.07 4.72
CA LYS A 144 -41.27 32.07 5.79
C LYS A 144 -41.08 30.65 5.26
N GLU A 145 -41.64 30.33 4.09
CA GLU A 145 -41.43 29.07 3.39
C GLU A 145 -39.96 28.92 2.98
N ALA A 146 -39.35 29.96 2.40
CA ALA A 146 -37.93 29.95 2.04
C ALA A 146 -37.03 29.77 3.28
N GLU A 147 -37.31 30.48 4.37
CA GLU A 147 -36.61 30.29 5.65
C GLU A 147 -36.78 28.85 6.17
N ALA A 148 -37.98 28.28 6.11
CA ALA A 148 -38.25 26.92 6.57
C ALA A 148 -37.57 25.85 5.70
N ALA A 149 -37.57 26.04 4.37
CA ALA A 149 -36.87 25.17 3.43
C ALA A 149 -35.36 25.15 3.67
N GLN A 150 -34.75 26.32 3.87
CA GLN A 150 -33.32 26.39 4.23
C GLN A 150 -33.02 25.67 5.55
N ARG A 151 -33.89 25.82 6.57
CA ARG A 151 -33.75 25.09 7.84
C ARG A 151 -33.91 23.58 7.68
N LEU A 152 -34.78 23.13 6.78
CA LEU A 152 -34.94 21.71 6.47
C LEU A 152 -33.68 21.15 5.80
N GLU A 153 -33.10 21.86 4.84
CA GLU A 153 -31.83 21.45 4.19
C GLU A 153 -30.66 21.40 5.19
N GLU A 154 -30.57 22.39 6.09
CA GLU A 154 -29.60 22.37 7.20
C GLU A 154 -29.80 21.14 8.09
N LEU A 155 -31.05 20.78 8.41
CA LEU A 155 -31.39 19.60 9.21
C LEU A 155 -31.01 18.30 8.48
N GLU A 156 -31.33 18.18 7.19
CA GLU A 156 -30.94 17.05 6.33
C GLU A 156 -29.42 16.87 6.28
N SER A 157 -28.67 17.97 6.12
CA SER A 157 -27.20 17.95 6.16
C SER A 157 -26.66 17.44 7.50
N VAL A 158 -27.25 17.89 8.62
CA VAL A 158 -26.83 17.45 9.97
C VAL A 158 -27.18 15.98 10.19
N VAL A 159 -28.35 15.52 9.76
CA VAL A 159 -28.78 14.12 9.86
C VAL A 159 -27.87 13.22 9.03
N SER A 160 -27.55 13.61 7.80
CA SER A 160 -26.60 12.88 6.94
C SER A 160 -25.20 12.78 7.57
N LYS A 161 -24.68 13.90 8.11
CA LYS A 161 -23.39 13.91 8.84
C LYS A 161 -23.43 13.00 10.06
N TYR A 162 -24.51 13.03 10.82
CA TYR A 162 -24.70 12.16 11.98
C TYR A 162 -24.69 10.69 11.56
N ASN A 163 -25.50 10.28 10.57
CA ASN A 163 -25.58 8.90 10.09
C ASN A 163 -24.21 8.42 9.56
N ARG A 164 -23.47 9.29 8.85
CA ARG A 164 -22.10 9.00 8.43
C ARG A 164 -21.16 8.76 9.61
N MET A 165 -21.15 9.65 10.60
CA MET A 165 -20.30 9.47 11.80
C MET A 165 -20.71 8.23 12.59
N ALA A 166 -22.01 7.95 12.70
CA ALA A 166 -22.52 6.78 13.40
C ALA A 166 -22.14 5.47 12.69
N TYR A 167 -22.05 5.48 11.35
CA TYR A 167 -21.48 4.38 10.57
C TYR A 167 -19.97 4.22 10.82
N GLU A 168 -19.20 5.32 10.81
CA GLU A 168 -17.75 5.30 11.10
C GLU A 168 -17.44 4.79 12.53
N ILE A 169 -18.29 5.11 13.50
CA ILE A 169 -18.15 4.66 14.91
C ILE A 169 -18.67 3.21 15.08
N GLY A 170 -19.33 2.63 14.07
CA GLY A 170 -19.86 1.26 14.11
C GLY A 170 -21.05 1.11 15.06
N VAL A 171 -21.95 2.10 15.03
CA VAL A 171 -23.21 2.15 15.79
C VAL A 171 -24.42 1.94 14.87
N ILE A 172 -24.25 2.10 13.56
CA ILE A 172 -25.20 1.75 12.50
C ILE A 172 -24.44 0.84 11.52
N PRO A 173 -24.99 -0.30 11.06
CA PRO A 173 -26.32 -0.88 11.28
C PRO A 173 -26.55 -1.43 12.72
N PRO A 174 -27.75 -1.89 13.11
CA PRO A 174 -28.02 -2.41 14.46
C PRO A 174 -27.17 -3.63 14.85
N ASP A 175 -26.59 -4.32 13.86
CA ASP A 175 -25.65 -5.43 14.03
C ASP A 175 -24.20 -4.97 14.29
N ALA A 176 -23.93 -3.67 14.28
CA ALA A 176 -22.59 -3.13 14.43
C ALA A 176 -22.08 -3.32 15.88
N PRO A 177 -20.76 -3.43 16.09
CA PRO A 177 -20.17 -3.89 17.36
C PRO A 177 -20.51 -3.00 18.56
N ASN A 178 -20.82 -1.73 18.33
CA ASN A 178 -21.16 -0.77 19.37
C ASN A 178 -22.68 -0.43 19.40
N ALA A 179 -23.49 -1.08 18.55
CA ALA A 179 -24.92 -0.80 18.40
C ALA A 179 -25.80 -1.52 19.45
N HIS A 180 -25.32 -2.63 20.02
CA HIS A 180 -26.05 -3.42 21.02
C HIS A 180 -27.52 -3.75 20.63
N GLY A 181 -27.78 -3.96 19.34
CA GLY A 181 -29.12 -4.26 18.81
C GLY A 181 -30.11 -3.09 18.85
N GLN A 182 -29.63 -1.85 19.02
CA GLN A 182 -30.45 -0.65 18.98
C GLN A 182 -30.29 0.08 17.64
N GLU A 183 -31.41 0.55 17.10
CA GLU A 183 -31.43 1.36 15.88
C GLU A 183 -31.09 2.81 16.22
N TYR A 184 -29.94 3.25 15.74
CA TYR A 184 -29.45 4.62 15.94
C TYR A 184 -29.55 5.48 14.67
N GLU A 185 -30.14 4.96 13.59
CA GLU A 185 -30.28 5.68 12.34
C GLU A 185 -31.33 6.79 12.43
N LEU A 186 -30.90 8.03 12.21
CA LEU A 186 -31.82 9.16 12.16
C LEU A 186 -32.45 9.22 10.77
N ILE A 187 -33.76 9.01 10.72
CA ILE A 187 -34.58 9.14 9.52
C ILE A 187 -35.49 10.36 9.69
N LEU A 188 -35.53 11.21 8.66
CA LEU A 188 -36.40 12.37 8.58
C LEU A 188 -37.73 11.94 7.97
N SER A 189 -38.80 11.99 8.77
CA SER A 189 -40.17 11.75 8.33
C SER A 189 -40.76 13.02 7.74
N THR A 190 -40.22 13.46 6.60
CA THR A 190 -40.90 14.45 5.75
C THR A 190 -41.80 13.74 4.76
N SER A 191 -43.01 14.28 4.53
CA SER A 191 -43.85 13.91 3.39
C SER A 191 -43.02 14.13 2.12
N GLU A 192 -42.52 13.05 1.54
CA GLU A 192 -41.99 13.07 0.19
C GLU A 192 -43.16 13.45 -0.72
N GLY A 193 -43.25 14.75 -1.07
CA GLY A 193 -44.06 15.20 -2.18
C GLY A 193 -43.73 14.36 -3.43
N PRO A 194 -44.68 14.19 -4.36
CA PRO A 194 -44.60 13.19 -5.41
C PRO A 194 -43.26 13.27 -6.14
N ALA A 195 -42.52 12.17 -6.09
CA ALA A 195 -41.21 12.01 -6.69
C ALA A 195 -41.21 12.52 -8.14
N PHE A 196 -40.22 13.35 -8.45
CA PHE A 196 -39.91 13.93 -9.74
C PHE A 196 -39.71 12.81 -10.80
N GLY A 197 -40.81 12.38 -11.43
CA GLY A 197 -40.79 11.24 -12.36
C GLY A 197 -41.92 11.16 -13.37
N SER A 198 -42.86 12.11 -13.41
CA SER A 198 -43.86 12.14 -14.49
C SER A 198 -44.13 13.57 -14.96
N SER A 199 -43.59 13.87 -16.12
CA SER A 199 -43.94 15.02 -16.94
C SER A 199 -45.38 14.89 -17.39
N GLN A 200 -46.32 15.60 -16.76
CA GLN A 200 -47.59 15.90 -17.41
C GLN A 200 -48.11 17.28 -16.98
N MET A 201 -47.97 18.20 -17.93
CA MET A 201 -48.63 19.50 -18.07
C MET A 201 -49.38 20.08 -16.86
N GLY A 202 -48.92 21.27 -16.46
CA GLY A 202 -49.85 22.41 -16.40
C GLY A 202 -50.48 22.73 -15.05
N GLU A 203 -49.75 22.56 -13.96
CA GLU A 203 -49.98 23.30 -12.70
C GLU A 203 -48.63 23.42 -11.99
N GLN A 204 -48.26 24.63 -11.55
CA GLN A 204 -47.05 24.82 -10.75
C GLN A 204 -47.17 23.96 -9.48
N PRO A 205 -46.28 22.98 -9.24
CA PRO A 205 -46.23 22.32 -7.94
C PRO A 205 -45.67 23.36 -6.96
N GLN A 206 -46.46 23.75 -5.97
CA GLN A 206 -45.94 24.54 -4.86
C GLN A 206 -45.08 23.60 -4.02
N ASP A 207 -43.76 23.84 -3.99
CA ASP A 207 -42.82 23.20 -3.05
C ASP A 207 -43.24 23.37 -1.57
N ALA A 208 -44.26 24.20 -1.31
CA ALA A 208 -44.88 24.45 -0.01
C ALA A 208 -45.50 23.20 0.66
N ASP A 209 -45.88 22.16 -0.10
CA ASP A 209 -46.56 20.99 0.47
C ASP A 209 -45.62 19.99 1.17
N ARG A 210 -44.30 20.12 0.96
CA ARG A 210 -43.27 19.31 1.64
C ARG A 210 -43.19 19.59 3.14
N LEU A 211 -43.59 20.80 3.57
CA LEU A 211 -43.45 21.31 4.94
C LEU A 211 -44.75 21.23 5.75
N LEU A 212 -45.84 20.73 5.17
CA LEU A 212 -47.14 20.62 5.81
C LEU A 212 -47.44 19.15 6.12
N ALA A 213 -47.58 18.83 7.41
CA ALA A 213 -48.05 17.52 7.85
C ALA A 213 -49.60 17.47 7.84
N GLU A 214 -50.24 18.57 8.24
CA GLU A 214 -51.68 18.82 8.12
C GLU A 214 -51.92 20.28 7.74
N THR A 215 -52.99 20.57 7.01
CA THR A 215 -53.33 21.89 6.43
C THR A 215 -53.46 23.05 7.43
N GLY A 216 -53.39 22.78 8.74
CA GLY A 216 -53.42 23.80 9.81
C GLY A 216 -52.28 23.72 10.83
N THR A 217 -51.49 22.64 10.86
CA THR A 217 -50.38 22.48 11.80
C THR A 217 -49.16 21.93 11.07
N GLY A 218 -48.10 22.73 10.99
CA GLY A 218 -46.80 22.26 10.51
C GLY A 218 -46.22 21.14 11.40
N TYR A 219 -45.12 20.54 10.96
CA TYR A 219 -44.47 19.47 11.73
C TYR A 219 -44.07 19.93 13.13
N GLN A 220 -44.51 19.18 14.15
CA GLN A 220 -43.96 19.30 15.50
C GLN A 220 -42.55 18.69 15.52
N PRO A 221 -41.61 19.20 16.33
CA PRO A 221 -40.23 18.68 16.40
C PRO A 221 -40.13 17.17 16.68
N HIS A 222 -41.11 16.61 17.39
CA HIS A 222 -41.20 15.18 17.70
C HIS A 222 -41.70 14.32 16.54
N HIS A 223 -42.31 14.93 15.51
CA HIS A 223 -42.81 14.22 14.32
C HIS A 223 -41.85 14.31 13.13
N LEU A 224 -40.75 15.07 13.26
CA LEU A 224 -39.71 15.20 12.21
C LEU A 224 -38.64 14.10 12.29
N LEU A 225 -38.44 13.49 13.46
CA LEU A 225 -37.40 12.51 13.70
C LEU A 225 -38.00 11.24 14.28
N ASN A 226 -37.52 10.08 13.81
CA ASN A 226 -37.94 8.76 14.30
C ASN A 226 -37.51 8.49 15.76
N LEU A 227 -36.46 9.16 16.25
CA LEU A 227 -35.79 8.85 17.52
C LEU A 227 -35.76 10.05 18.47
N ASP A 228 -35.86 9.76 19.78
CA ASP A 228 -35.62 10.75 20.83
C ASP A 228 -34.11 11.02 20.98
N VAL A 229 -33.66 12.07 20.29
CA VAL A 229 -32.29 12.55 20.31
C VAL A 229 -31.85 13.10 21.68
N ARG A 230 -32.78 13.51 22.56
CA ARG A 230 -32.44 14.21 23.81
C ARG A 230 -32.21 13.27 24.98
N GLY A 231 -33.05 12.25 25.11
CA GLY A 231 -32.98 11.28 26.21
C GLY A 231 -32.15 10.06 25.86
N SER A 232 -32.74 9.17 25.07
CA SER A 232 -32.20 7.83 24.81
C SER A 232 -30.87 7.88 24.06
N LEU A 233 -30.83 8.57 22.90
CA LEU A 233 -29.64 8.60 22.06
C LEU A 233 -28.43 9.21 22.76
N LYS A 234 -28.64 10.35 23.42
CA LYS A 234 -27.57 11.07 24.15
C LYS A 234 -27.04 10.24 25.31
N SER A 235 -27.92 9.62 26.09
CA SER A 235 -27.50 8.77 27.21
C SER A 235 -26.67 7.58 26.72
N ASN A 236 -27.10 6.90 25.65
CA ASN A 236 -26.39 5.76 25.09
C ASN A 236 -25.04 6.15 24.48
N MET A 237 -24.95 7.28 23.78
CA MET A 237 -23.67 7.78 23.25
C MET A 237 -22.69 8.19 24.36
N ILE A 238 -23.19 8.75 25.48
CA ILE A 238 -22.33 9.04 26.66
C ILE A 238 -21.82 7.74 27.28
N ASN A 239 -22.68 6.73 27.41
CA ASN A 239 -22.29 5.42 27.94
C ASN A 239 -21.25 4.75 27.02
N LEU A 240 -21.47 4.76 25.70
CA LEU A 240 -20.50 4.23 24.73
C LEU A 240 -19.17 4.98 24.81
N ARG A 241 -19.20 6.32 24.93
CA ARG A 241 -17.98 7.11 25.11
C ARG A 241 -17.23 6.70 26.38
N LYS A 242 -17.96 6.46 27.49
CA LYS A 242 -17.37 6.01 28.75
C LYS A 242 -16.75 4.62 28.59
N GLU A 243 -17.46 3.70 27.96
CA GLU A 243 -16.98 2.33 27.70
C GLU A 243 -15.73 2.32 26.81
N ILE A 244 -15.72 3.09 25.71
CA ILE A 244 -14.54 3.23 24.85
C ILE A 244 -13.37 3.85 25.62
N SER A 245 -13.64 4.84 26.48
CA SER A 245 -12.60 5.46 27.32
C SER A 245 -12.03 4.47 28.34
N GLU A 246 -12.87 3.62 28.95
CA GLU A 246 -12.45 2.56 29.87
C GLU A 246 -11.65 1.48 29.12
N ARG A 247 -12.14 1.00 27.96
CA ARG A 247 -11.39 0.07 27.10
C ARG A 247 -10.02 0.62 26.71
N ARG A 248 -9.95 1.90 26.35
CA ARG A 248 -8.68 2.59 26.04
C ARG A 248 -7.76 2.65 27.26
N ASN A 249 -8.29 2.98 28.44
CA ASN A 249 -7.48 3.07 29.66
C ASN A 249 -6.93 1.70 30.06
N ASN A 250 -7.76 0.65 29.98
CA ASN A 250 -7.33 -0.72 30.24
C ASN A 250 -6.26 -1.20 29.25
N ALA A 251 -6.40 -0.85 27.97
CA ALA A 251 -5.39 -1.16 26.96
C ALA A 251 -4.06 -0.42 27.23
N LEU A 252 -4.12 0.84 27.66
CA LEU A 252 -2.95 1.63 28.02
C LEU A 252 -2.27 1.09 29.28
N GLU A 253 -3.04 0.69 30.30
CA GLU A 253 -2.50 0.07 31.50
C GLU A 253 -1.86 -1.30 31.19
N ALA A 254 -2.47 -2.11 30.32
CA ALA A 254 -1.87 -3.35 29.85
C ALA A 254 -0.58 -3.11 29.05
N ASP A 255 -0.54 -2.07 28.21
CA ASP A 255 0.67 -1.69 27.47
C ASP A 255 1.79 -1.23 28.41
N MET A 256 1.47 -0.42 29.43
CA MET A 256 2.42 0.00 30.45
C MET A 256 2.97 -1.20 31.24
N ASN A 257 2.10 -2.13 31.65
CA ASN A 257 2.51 -3.36 32.33
C ASN A 257 3.40 -4.25 31.44
N ASN A 258 3.08 -4.34 30.13
CA ASN A 258 3.92 -5.07 29.17
C ASN A 258 5.28 -4.38 28.98
N HIS A 259 5.32 -3.05 28.98
CA HIS A 259 6.56 -2.28 28.90
C HIS A 259 7.44 -2.52 30.12
N ASP A 260 6.88 -2.43 31.33
CA ASP A 260 7.58 -2.72 32.58
C ASP A 260 8.11 -4.17 32.61
N LEU A 261 7.34 -5.13 32.08
CA LEU A 261 7.79 -6.52 31.95
C LEU A 261 8.94 -6.66 30.95
N LEU A 262 8.88 -5.97 29.80
CA LEU A 262 9.95 -5.97 28.81
C LEU A 262 11.24 -5.39 29.40
N ASP A 263 11.16 -4.32 30.18
CA ASP A 263 12.33 -3.71 30.79
C ASP A 263 12.95 -4.62 31.86
N LYS A 264 12.14 -5.30 32.68
CA LYS A 264 12.63 -6.35 33.60
C LYS A 264 13.32 -7.50 32.87
N ILE A 265 12.76 -7.93 31.73
CA ILE A 265 13.38 -8.99 30.92
C ILE A 265 14.69 -8.51 30.28
N LYS A 266 14.76 -7.25 29.82
CA LYS A 266 16.01 -6.66 29.30
C LYS A 266 17.09 -6.61 30.37
N GLU A 267 16.76 -6.12 31.57
CA GLU A 267 17.68 -6.10 32.72
C GLU A 267 18.18 -7.52 33.04
N ALA A 268 17.27 -8.50 33.12
CA ALA A 268 17.66 -9.90 33.35
C ALA A 268 18.55 -10.48 32.23
N ILE A 269 18.34 -10.08 30.97
CA ILE A 269 19.21 -10.48 29.85
C ILE A 269 20.59 -9.83 29.97
N GLU A 270 20.66 -8.56 30.36
CA GLU A 270 21.92 -7.85 30.58
C GLU A 270 22.71 -8.47 31.73
N ASP A 271 22.06 -8.80 32.85
CA ASP A 271 22.67 -9.51 33.96
C ASP A 271 23.22 -10.88 33.53
N LYS A 272 22.45 -11.65 32.75
CA LYS A 272 22.91 -12.95 32.23
C LYS A 272 24.03 -12.83 31.21
N ARG A 273 24.08 -11.75 30.43
CA ARG A 273 25.22 -11.46 29.54
C ARG A 273 26.46 -11.12 30.35
N ALA A 274 26.34 -10.28 31.38
CA ALA A 274 27.46 -9.97 32.27
C ALA A 274 27.98 -11.23 32.98
N GLU A 275 27.09 -12.09 33.50
CA GLU A 275 27.47 -13.39 34.06
C GLU A 275 28.22 -14.25 33.02
N ALA A 276 27.71 -14.33 31.78
CA ALA A 276 28.37 -15.09 30.72
C ALA A 276 29.76 -14.54 30.39
N GLU A 277 29.93 -13.23 30.28
CA GLU A 277 31.23 -12.58 30.06
C GLU A 277 32.21 -12.89 31.20
N THR A 278 31.76 -12.86 32.46
CA THR A 278 32.63 -13.24 33.59
C THR A 278 33.04 -14.71 33.54
N LEU A 279 32.15 -15.61 33.11
CA LEU A 279 32.48 -17.02 32.92
C LEU A 279 33.45 -17.21 31.76
N GLU A 280 33.28 -16.50 30.65
CA GLU A 280 34.23 -16.52 29.53
C GLU A 280 35.63 -16.05 29.97
N HIS A 281 35.72 -14.98 30.75
CA HIS A 281 37.00 -14.54 31.32
C HIS A 281 37.64 -15.60 32.22
N ARG A 282 36.84 -16.31 33.03
CA ARG A 282 37.33 -17.42 33.86
C ARG A 282 37.78 -18.62 33.03
N ILE A 283 37.07 -18.95 31.95
CA ILE A 283 37.45 -20.02 31.03
C ILE A 283 38.78 -19.67 30.36
N ARG A 284 38.92 -18.47 29.79
CA ARG A 284 40.18 -18.04 29.18
C ARG A 284 41.35 -18.06 30.16
N ALA A 285 41.15 -17.59 31.39
CA ALA A 285 42.19 -17.66 32.42
C ALA A 285 42.59 -19.11 32.74
N ALA A 286 41.62 -20.01 32.85
CA ALA A 286 41.88 -21.44 33.09
C ALA A 286 42.55 -22.12 31.88
N GLU A 287 42.19 -21.75 30.65
CA GLU A 287 42.84 -22.22 29.42
C GLU A 287 44.30 -21.76 29.34
N ASP A 288 44.57 -20.49 29.66
CA ASP A 288 45.93 -19.95 29.73
C ASP A 288 46.78 -20.65 30.80
N GLU A 289 46.20 -20.94 31.97
CA GLU A 289 46.86 -21.72 33.03
C GLU A 289 47.11 -23.17 32.61
N PHE A 290 46.14 -23.79 31.94
CA PHE A 290 46.28 -25.14 31.41
C PHE A 290 47.38 -25.21 30.35
N GLU A 291 47.43 -24.27 29.40
CA GLU A 291 48.45 -24.28 28.36
C GLU A 291 49.85 -24.02 28.96
N LYS A 292 49.98 -23.09 29.93
CA LYS A 292 51.24 -22.90 30.67
C LYS A 292 51.67 -24.15 31.42
N THR A 293 50.77 -24.82 32.13
CA THR A 293 51.11 -26.04 32.88
C THR A 293 51.44 -27.19 31.94
N LYS A 294 50.78 -27.30 30.80
CA LYS A 294 51.09 -28.26 29.74
C LYS A 294 52.46 -27.98 29.09
N GLU A 295 52.80 -26.73 28.80
CA GLU A 295 54.14 -26.33 28.32
C GLU A 295 55.23 -26.65 29.34
N ILE A 296 55.02 -26.32 30.63
CA ILE A 296 55.94 -26.66 31.71
C ILE A 296 56.08 -28.19 31.83
N THR A 297 54.98 -28.92 31.84
CA THR A 297 55.01 -30.40 31.93
C THR A 297 55.73 -31.01 30.74
N ASN A 298 55.50 -30.51 29.53
CA ASN A 298 56.17 -31.01 28.33
C ASN A 298 57.67 -30.69 28.34
N SER A 299 58.06 -29.49 28.76
CA SER A 299 59.48 -29.13 28.90
C SER A 299 60.18 -29.94 29.99
N GLN A 300 59.53 -30.18 31.14
CA GLN A 300 60.02 -31.07 32.19
C GLN A 300 60.16 -32.52 31.70
N LYS A 301 59.17 -33.01 30.95
CA LYS A 301 59.23 -34.33 30.33
C LYS A 301 60.42 -34.44 29.37
N MET A 302 60.59 -33.47 28.46
CA MET A 302 61.74 -33.43 27.54
C MET A 302 63.08 -33.39 28.29
N ALA A 303 63.18 -32.63 29.39
CA ALA A 303 64.38 -32.58 30.22
C ALA A 303 64.65 -33.91 30.95
N SER A 304 63.61 -34.55 31.48
CA SER A 304 63.69 -35.87 32.09
C SER A 304 64.08 -36.94 31.07
N ASP A 305 63.46 -36.95 29.89
CA ASP A 305 63.77 -37.88 28.81
C ASP A 305 65.24 -37.73 28.36
N ALA A 306 65.73 -36.49 28.24
CA ALA A 306 67.15 -36.22 27.94
C ALA A 306 68.10 -36.69 29.06
N GLN A 307 67.69 -36.54 30.34
CA GLN A 307 68.47 -37.07 31.46
C GLN A 307 68.47 -38.60 31.48
N ILE A 308 67.33 -39.23 31.19
CA ILE A 308 67.21 -40.68 31.05
C ILE A 308 68.14 -41.16 29.94
N GLU A 309 68.13 -40.53 28.76
CA GLU A 309 69.04 -40.88 27.65
C GLU A 309 70.51 -40.76 28.06
N LYS A 310 70.88 -39.70 28.80
CA LYS A 310 72.24 -39.55 29.34
C LYS A 310 72.61 -40.66 30.31
N MET A 311 71.73 -41.00 31.25
CA MET A 311 71.96 -42.09 32.20
C MET A 311 72.00 -43.45 31.50
N GLU A 312 71.17 -43.70 30.51
CA GLU A 312 71.19 -44.91 29.69
C GLU A 312 72.52 -45.03 28.93
N LYS A 313 73.03 -43.93 28.39
CA LYS A 313 74.35 -43.89 27.74
C LYS A 313 75.50 -44.13 28.72
N GLU A 314 75.43 -43.56 29.93
CA GLU A 314 76.40 -43.82 30.99
C GLU A 314 76.33 -45.27 31.50
N LEU A 315 75.14 -45.84 31.67
CA LEU A 315 74.93 -47.25 32.00
C LEU A 315 75.44 -48.18 30.91
N ALA A 316 75.19 -47.86 29.63
CA ALA A 316 75.73 -48.62 28.51
C ALA A 316 77.27 -48.57 28.50
N ARG A 317 77.86 -47.39 28.76
CA ARG A 317 79.32 -47.22 28.88
C ARG A 317 79.89 -47.98 30.06
N MET A 318 79.24 -47.95 31.22
CA MET A 318 79.65 -48.72 32.41
C MET A 318 79.54 -50.22 32.17
N ARG A 319 78.46 -50.69 31.51
CA ARG A 319 78.30 -52.11 31.12
C ARG A 319 79.40 -52.55 30.16
N ALA A 320 79.71 -51.73 29.15
CA ALA A 320 80.80 -52.02 28.22
C ALA A 320 82.15 -52.08 28.97
N GLY A 321 82.44 -51.10 29.83
CA GLY A 321 83.68 -51.07 30.61
C GLY A 321 83.80 -52.20 31.63
N LEU A 322 82.70 -52.60 32.27
CA LEU A 322 82.68 -53.78 33.15
C LEU A 322 82.92 -55.06 32.36
N THR A 323 82.31 -55.20 31.18
CA THR A 323 82.52 -56.37 30.32
C THR A 323 83.98 -56.46 29.86
N GLU A 324 84.59 -55.34 29.48
CA GLU A 324 86.01 -55.26 29.12
C GLU A 324 86.92 -55.57 30.33
N SER A 325 86.62 -55.02 31.51
CA SER A 325 87.35 -55.30 32.74
C SER A 325 87.25 -56.78 33.17
N VAL A 326 86.08 -57.40 33.00
CA VAL A 326 85.87 -58.83 33.27
C VAL A 326 86.68 -59.66 32.30
N GLN A 327 86.65 -59.36 30.99
CA GLN A 327 87.47 -60.05 30.00
C GLN A 327 88.97 -59.95 30.30
N LEU A 328 89.46 -58.76 30.71
CA LEU A 328 90.85 -58.58 31.13
C LEU A 328 91.19 -59.39 32.39
N MET A 329 90.27 -59.48 33.36
CA MET A 329 90.45 -60.30 34.55
C MET A 329 90.45 -61.80 34.23
N GLU A 330 89.52 -62.28 33.40
CA GLU A 330 89.47 -63.67 32.93
C GLU A 330 90.76 -64.03 32.16
N GLN A 331 91.25 -63.14 31.30
CA GLN A 331 92.53 -63.35 30.61
C GLN A 331 93.71 -63.41 31.57
N ARG A 332 93.73 -62.56 32.60
CA ARG A 332 94.78 -62.57 33.63
C ARG A 332 94.71 -63.83 34.48
N GLU A 333 93.53 -64.25 34.88
CA GLU A 333 93.30 -65.51 35.61
C GLU A 333 93.79 -66.69 34.78
N MET A 334 93.42 -66.77 33.50
CA MET A 334 93.87 -67.82 32.59
C MET A 334 95.41 -67.88 32.49
N ASN A 335 96.07 -66.73 32.35
CA ASN A 335 97.54 -66.65 32.30
C ASN A 335 98.18 -67.12 33.61
N THR A 336 97.70 -66.65 34.76
CA THR A 336 98.22 -67.06 36.07
C THR A 336 97.96 -68.54 36.34
N ASN A 337 96.82 -69.08 35.89
CA ASN A 337 96.54 -70.51 36.00
C ASN A 337 97.50 -71.34 35.14
N LEU A 338 97.81 -70.88 33.92
CA LEU A 338 98.79 -71.53 33.05
C LEU A 338 100.22 -71.48 33.64
N GLU A 339 100.60 -70.37 34.26
CA GLU A 339 101.86 -70.27 35.03
C GLU A 339 101.88 -71.23 36.22
N TYR A 340 100.76 -71.34 36.94
CA TYR A 340 100.61 -72.27 38.06
C TYR A 340 100.71 -73.74 37.62
N GLU A 341 100.06 -74.11 36.51
CA GLU A 341 100.17 -75.45 35.92
C GLU A 341 101.61 -75.75 35.50
N GLN A 342 102.29 -74.80 34.85
CA GLN A 342 103.71 -74.95 34.48
C GLN A 342 104.62 -75.15 35.70
N LEU A 343 104.43 -74.36 36.76
CA LEU A 343 105.18 -74.51 38.02
C LEU A 343 104.88 -75.85 38.70
N THR A 344 103.64 -76.31 38.63
CA THR A 344 103.25 -77.61 39.19
C THR A 344 103.94 -78.75 38.44
N VAL A 345 103.94 -78.71 37.10
CA VAL A 345 104.66 -79.67 36.26
C VAL A 345 106.16 -79.61 36.55
N ALA A 346 106.76 -78.42 36.60
CA ALA A 346 108.17 -78.25 36.91
C ALA A 346 108.54 -78.78 38.31
N SER A 347 107.69 -78.55 39.32
CA SER A 347 107.87 -79.08 40.67
C SER A 347 107.77 -80.60 40.70
N SER A 348 106.82 -81.19 39.95
CA SER A 348 106.70 -82.65 39.83
C SER A 348 107.93 -83.27 39.16
N ALA A 349 108.45 -82.65 38.10
CA ALA A 349 109.65 -83.10 37.41
C ALA A 349 110.89 -83.02 38.32
N LEU A 350 111.07 -81.93 39.06
CA LEU A 350 112.16 -81.81 40.04
C LEU A 350 112.04 -82.85 41.15
N ARG A 351 110.81 -83.16 41.59
CA ARG A 351 110.57 -84.20 42.60
C ARG A 351 110.97 -85.57 42.07
N GLU A 352 110.66 -85.88 40.82
CA GLU A 352 111.04 -87.13 40.15
C GLU A 352 112.56 -87.24 39.94
N GLU A 353 113.23 -86.13 39.59
CA GLU A 353 114.69 -86.04 39.52
C GLU A 353 115.35 -86.34 40.87
N LEU A 354 114.89 -85.71 41.95
CA LEU A 354 115.38 -85.98 43.31
C LEU A 354 115.12 -87.41 43.77
N HIS A 355 113.96 -87.99 43.41
CA HIS A 355 113.69 -89.40 43.67
C HIS A 355 114.66 -90.31 42.92
N THR A 356 114.99 -89.99 41.66
CA THR A 356 115.97 -90.73 40.86
C THR A 356 117.39 -90.63 41.46
N GLU A 357 117.80 -89.45 41.94
CA GLU A 357 119.09 -89.28 42.64
C GLU A 357 119.13 -90.05 43.96
N LEU A 358 118.04 -90.03 44.74
CA LEU A 358 117.91 -90.82 45.96
C LEU A 358 118.02 -92.32 45.67
N GLU A 359 117.36 -92.82 44.63
CA GLU A 359 117.48 -94.21 44.18
C GLU A 359 118.92 -94.57 43.80
N ARG A 360 119.63 -93.66 43.11
CA ARG A 360 121.03 -93.84 42.76
C ARG A 360 121.93 -93.90 44.00
N MET A 361 121.79 -92.98 44.94
CA MET A 361 122.54 -92.99 46.21
C MET A 361 122.24 -94.25 47.03
N LEU A 362 120.96 -94.66 47.11
CA LEU A 362 120.57 -95.91 47.75
C LEU A 362 121.24 -97.12 47.09
N ASN A 363 121.30 -97.18 45.76
CA ASN A 363 121.99 -98.24 45.04
C ASN A 363 123.49 -98.28 45.36
N ASP A 364 124.14 -97.11 45.43
CA ASP A 364 125.56 -97.00 45.80
C ASP A 364 125.80 -97.41 47.25
N ILE A 365 124.92 -97.04 48.19
CA ILE A 365 124.96 -97.49 49.59
C ILE A 365 124.76 -99.01 49.68
N ILE A 366 123.81 -99.58 48.91
CA ILE A 366 123.58 -101.03 48.87
C ILE A 366 124.82 -101.73 48.33
N LYS A 367 125.43 -101.26 47.24
CA LYS A 367 126.69 -101.81 46.71
C LYS A 367 127.83 -101.72 47.71
N PHE A 368 127.97 -100.58 48.39
CA PHE A 368 128.96 -100.40 49.45
C PHE A 368 128.74 -101.37 50.61
N LYS A 369 127.48 -101.53 51.05
CA LYS A 369 127.10 -102.51 52.08
C LYS A 369 127.47 -103.93 51.65
N VAL A 370 127.12 -104.34 50.43
CA VAL A 370 127.46 -105.67 49.89
C VAL A 370 128.98 -105.87 49.83
N HIS A 371 129.74 -104.84 49.45
CA HIS A 371 131.20 -104.90 49.40
C HIS A 371 131.84 -105.06 50.79
N ILE A 372 131.34 -104.34 51.80
CA ILE A 372 131.81 -104.49 53.19
C ILE A 372 131.40 -105.85 53.76
N GLN A 373 130.18 -106.31 53.51
CA GLN A 373 129.74 -107.66 53.92
C GLN A 373 130.64 -108.74 53.32
N GLY A 374 130.93 -108.68 52.01
CA GLY A 374 131.85 -109.62 51.38
C GLY A 374 133.29 -109.50 51.90
N SER A 375 133.73 -108.30 52.27
CA SER A 375 135.07 -108.10 52.87
C SER A 375 135.15 -108.65 54.30
N LEU A 376 134.06 -108.58 55.06
CA LEU A 376 133.94 -109.18 56.41
C LEU A 376 133.86 -110.70 56.33
N GLU A 377 133.05 -111.25 55.42
CA GLU A 377 133.00 -112.70 55.16
C GLU A 377 134.38 -113.23 54.77
N GLY A 378 135.10 -112.53 53.88
CA GLY A 378 136.47 -112.90 53.54
C GLY A 378 137.47 -112.79 54.70
N TYR A 379 137.28 -111.83 55.61
CA TYR A 379 138.10 -111.73 56.83
C TYR A 379 137.77 -112.83 57.84
N GLU A 380 136.50 -113.20 57.97
CA GLU A 380 136.04 -114.29 58.82
C GLU A 380 136.59 -115.63 58.31
N GLU A 381 136.55 -115.85 56.99
CA GLU A 381 137.13 -117.02 56.33
C GLU A 381 138.66 -117.07 56.49
N PHE A 382 139.34 -115.92 56.40
CA PHE A 382 140.77 -115.82 56.68
C PHE A 382 141.12 -116.15 58.15
N VAL A 383 140.38 -115.61 59.11
CA VAL A 383 140.59 -115.90 60.53
C VAL A 383 140.31 -117.38 60.83
N ALA A 384 139.26 -117.96 60.24
CA ALA A 384 138.96 -119.38 60.39
C ALA A 384 140.13 -120.26 59.89
N GLN A 385 140.72 -119.95 58.75
CA GLN A 385 141.87 -120.69 58.19
C GLN A 385 143.13 -120.57 59.08
N GLU A 386 143.40 -119.41 59.66
CA GLU A 386 144.58 -119.22 60.52
C GLU A 386 144.44 -119.96 61.86
N VAL A 387 143.23 -120.02 62.42
CA VAL A 387 142.91 -120.81 63.63
C VAL A 387 143.05 -122.30 63.37
N GLU A 388 142.59 -122.78 62.21
CA GLU A 388 142.77 -124.18 61.81
C GLU A 388 144.26 -124.55 61.69
N ARG A 389 145.09 -123.63 61.19
CA ARG A 389 146.55 -123.82 61.08
C ARG A 389 147.26 -123.87 62.44
N GLU A 390 146.85 -123.03 63.40
CA GLU A 390 147.44 -123.05 64.75
C GLU A 390 147.04 -124.31 65.55
N CYS A 391 145.85 -124.87 65.32
CA CYS A 391 145.45 -126.16 65.91
C CYS A 391 146.26 -127.34 65.34
N GLU A 392 146.55 -127.37 64.04
CA GLU A 392 147.39 -128.41 63.42
C GLU A 392 148.87 -128.33 63.86
N GLU A 393 149.38 -127.14 64.18
CA GLU A 393 150.73 -126.94 64.71
C GLU A 393 150.84 -127.35 66.19
N GLN A 394 149.80 -127.15 67.00
CA GLN A 394 149.76 -127.60 68.40
C GLN A 394 149.62 -129.13 68.53
N GLU A 395 148.85 -129.80 67.67
CA GLU A 395 148.75 -131.28 67.67
C GLU A 395 150.05 -131.97 67.21
N ARG A 396 150.96 -131.26 66.52
CA ARG A 396 152.28 -131.79 66.12
C ARG A 396 153.37 -131.64 67.19
N GLU A 397 153.21 -130.74 68.16
CA GLU A 397 154.20 -130.53 69.23
C GLU A 397 153.98 -131.40 70.48
N GLU A 398 152.80 -132.05 70.64
CA GLU A 398 152.48 -132.87 71.83
C GLU A 398 152.75 -134.39 71.71
N MET A 399 153.11 -134.94 70.54
CA MET A 399 153.38 -136.40 70.36
C MET A 399 154.88 -136.76 70.24
N GLY A 400 155.66 -136.55 71.32
CA GLY A 400 157.10 -136.91 71.34
C GLY A 400 157.81 -137.07 72.69
N ALA A 401 157.12 -136.96 73.84
CA ALA A 401 157.67 -137.34 75.14
C ALA A 401 156.59 -137.96 76.05
N ASP A 402 156.61 -139.31 76.07
CA ASP A 402 156.17 -140.31 77.07
C ASP A 402 155.64 -139.82 78.42
N ASP A 403 154.81 -140.53 79.17
CA ASP A 403 153.98 -141.74 79.07
C ASP A 403 153.27 -141.79 80.46
N GLU A 404 152.29 -142.67 80.64
CA GLU A 404 151.66 -143.05 81.92
C GLU A 404 150.52 -142.16 82.50
N LYS A 405 149.28 -142.62 82.22
CA LYS A 405 148.36 -143.29 83.18
C LYS A 405 147.07 -142.56 83.61
N TYR A 406 145.97 -143.33 83.48
CA TYR A 406 144.61 -143.20 84.01
C TYR A 406 143.77 -142.06 83.41
N GLY A 407 142.55 -142.25 82.90
CA GLY A 407 141.57 -143.33 83.03
C GLY A 407 140.20 -142.73 83.30
N GLU A 408 139.17 -143.22 82.59
CA GLU A 408 137.71 -143.04 82.84
C GLU A 408 137.16 -141.61 82.61
N ASP A 409 135.97 -141.35 82.08
CA ASP A 409 134.83 -142.13 81.58
C ASP A 409 133.84 -141.06 81.03
N VAL A 410 133.22 -141.23 79.86
CA VAL A 410 131.82 -141.71 79.68
C VAL A 410 130.85 -140.63 79.15
N GLU A 411 130.27 -141.02 78.01
CA GLU A 411 128.89 -140.82 77.53
C GLU A 411 128.43 -139.43 77.05
N ALA A 412 128.14 -139.30 75.75
CA ALA A 412 126.87 -139.67 75.08
C ALA A 412 125.83 -138.54 75.24
N LYS A 413 124.93 -138.20 74.33
CA LYS A 413 124.31 -138.80 73.14
C LYS A 413 123.46 -137.62 72.58
N VAL A 414 123.37 -137.40 71.25
CA VAL A 414 122.17 -137.69 70.43
C VAL A 414 121.00 -136.70 70.71
N GLU A 415 120.28 -136.08 69.77
CA GLU A 415 119.63 -136.50 68.51
C GLU A 415 119.10 -135.18 67.87
N GLU A 416 119.25 -134.97 66.56
CA GLU A 416 118.19 -135.05 65.52
C GLU A 416 117.30 -133.78 65.35
N MET A 417 117.33 -133.18 64.15
CA MET A 417 116.33 -133.28 63.05
C MET A 417 115.23 -132.20 63.17
N ASP A 418 114.68 -131.58 62.14
CA ASP A 418 114.82 -131.70 60.68
C ASP A 418 114.05 -130.53 60.02
N LEU A 419 114.52 -130.17 58.81
CA LEU A 419 113.80 -129.95 57.52
C LEU A 419 112.69 -128.88 57.28
N ASP A 420 112.91 -128.23 56.13
CA ASP A 420 112.02 -127.78 55.02
C ASP A 420 110.90 -126.74 55.29
N GLU A 421 110.65 -125.68 54.50
CA GLU A 421 110.90 -125.30 53.09
C GLU A 421 111.30 -123.80 52.95
#